data_AF-A0A4T3F7A2-F1
#
_entry.id   AF-A0A4T3F7A2-F1
#
_cell.length_a   1.000
_cell.length_b   1.000
_cell.length_c   1.000
_cell.angle_alpha   90.00
_cell.angle_beta   90.00
_cell.angle_gamma   90.00
#
_symmetry.space_group_name_H-M   'P 1'
#
loop_
_entity.id
_entity.type
_entity.pdbx_description
1 polymer ?
#
loop_
_entity_poly.entity_id
_entity_poly.type
_entity_poly.pdbx_seq_one_letter_code
_entity_poly.pdbx_strand_id
1 'polypeptide(L)'
;MEFTRLNPMTGDVASSAEAMQPGDIPAIAARAQAGFAEWSKLGPNAHRAVLNKAADALMAKKDDFVAAMMGEIGATAGWAMFNLGLAAGMVREAAAITTQISGEVIPSDHEGTIAMALREPVGVMLG
;
A
#
# COMPACT_ATOMS: atom_id res chain seq x y z
N MET A 1 17.92 -15.16 -9.54
CA MET A 1 18.42 -14.43 -10.73
C MET A 1 18.17 -12.96 -10.46
N GLU A 2 19.04 -12.05 -10.86
CA GLU A 2 18.80 -10.60 -10.73
C GLU A 2 18.47 -9.98 -12.09
N PHE A 3 17.66 -8.92 -12.09
CA PHE A 3 17.49 -8.04 -13.23
C PHE A 3 18.01 -6.64 -12.86
N THR A 4 18.54 -5.93 -13.86
CA THR A 4 19.11 -4.59 -13.69
C THR A 4 18.27 -3.55 -14.40
N ARG A 5 18.08 -2.39 -13.77
CA ARG A 5 17.54 -1.19 -14.42
C ARG A 5 18.69 -0.26 -14.78
N LEU A 6 18.79 0.10 -16.05
CA LEU A 6 19.77 1.08 -16.51
C LEU A 6 19.23 2.51 -16.36
N ASN A 7 20.12 3.41 -15.99
CA ASN A 7 19.85 4.84 -15.94
C ASN A 7 19.64 5.36 -17.37
N PRO A 8 18.48 5.96 -17.70
CA PRO A 8 18.20 6.40 -19.06
C PRO A 8 19.08 7.58 -19.52
N MET A 9 19.72 8.31 -18.60
CA MET A 9 20.56 9.47 -18.89
C MET A 9 22.04 9.11 -19.10
N THR A 10 22.55 8.10 -18.36
CA THR A 10 23.98 7.74 -18.39
C THR A 10 24.25 6.37 -19.03
N GLY A 11 23.27 5.48 -19.07
CA GLY A 11 23.44 4.09 -19.49
C GLY A 11 24.03 3.16 -18.42
N ASP A 12 24.44 3.69 -17.27
CA ASP A 12 24.97 2.89 -16.15
C ASP A 12 23.86 2.13 -15.43
N VAL A 13 24.23 1.19 -14.55
CA VAL A 13 23.27 0.50 -13.67
C VAL A 13 22.73 1.47 -12.63
N ALA A 14 21.42 1.72 -12.64
CA ALA A 14 20.72 2.52 -11.63
C ALA A 14 20.35 1.68 -10.40
N SER A 15 19.84 0.46 -10.63
CA SER A 15 19.46 -0.48 -9.58
C SER A 15 19.48 -1.92 -10.08
N SER A 16 19.50 -2.88 -9.15
CA SER A 16 19.21 -4.29 -9.41
C SER A 16 18.19 -4.81 -8.41
N ALA A 17 17.44 -5.82 -8.81
CA ALA A 17 16.48 -6.49 -7.94
C ALA A 17 16.37 -7.98 -8.31
N GLU A 18 15.89 -8.78 -7.38
CA GLU A 18 15.63 -10.20 -7.60
C GLU A 18 14.54 -10.39 -8.66
N ALA A 19 14.87 -11.13 -9.72
CA ALA A 19 13.92 -11.60 -10.71
C ALA A 19 13.21 -12.85 -10.16
N MET A 20 12.26 -12.64 -9.25
CA MET A 20 11.44 -13.70 -8.67
C MET A 20 10.73 -14.50 -9.77
N GLN A 21 10.67 -15.81 -9.58
CA GLN A 21 10.08 -16.77 -10.50
C GLN A 21 8.69 -17.21 -10.00
N PRO A 22 7.86 -17.83 -10.85
CA PRO A 22 6.56 -18.36 -10.43
C PRO A 22 6.62 -19.27 -9.19
N GLY A 23 7.74 -19.97 -8.99
CA GLY A 23 7.97 -20.83 -7.81
C GLY A 23 8.11 -20.08 -6.48
N ASP A 24 8.44 -18.78 -6.49
CA ASP A 24 8.63 -17.98 -5.28
C ASP A 24 7.28 -17.42 -4.75
N ILE A 25 6.30 -17.29 -5.65
CA ILE A 25 5.00 -16.66 -5.38
C ILE A 25 4.18 -17.39 -4.30
N PRO A 26 4.08 -18.73 -4.26
CA PRO A 26 3.31 -19.43 -3.23
C PRO A 26 3.73 -19.07 -1.80
N ALA A 27 5.04 -18.95 -1.55
CA ALA A 27 5.55 -18.59 -0.22
C ALA A 27 5.28 -17.12 0.14
N ILE A 28 5.27 -16.21 -0.85
CA ILE A 28 4.89 -14.81 -0.65
C ILE A 28 3.40 -14.70 -0.35
N ALA A 29 2.55 -15.36 -1.14
CA ALA A 29 1.11 -15.38 -0.95
C ALA A 29 0.70 -15.99 0.39
N ALA A 30 1.35 -17.09 0.81
CA ALA A 30 1.11 -17.71 2.11
C ALA A 30 1.45 -16.77 3.27
N ARG A 31 2.57 -16.03 3.18
CA ARG A 31 2.94 -15.03 4.18
C ARG A 31 1.96 -13.86 4.22
N ALA A 32 1.52 -13.37 3.06
CA ALA A 32 0.50 -12.32 2.97
C ALA A 32 -0.84 -12.78 3.58
N GLN A 33 -1.24 -14.03 3.33
CA GLN A 33 -2.47 -14.61 3.88
C GLN A 33 -2.39 -14.76 5.41
N ALA A 34 -1.24 -15.17 5.96
CA ALA A 34 -1.03 -15.21 7.40
C ALA A 34 -1.12 -13.80 8.02
N GLY A 35 -0.48 -12.81 7.39
CA GLY A 35 -0.56 -11.42 7.81
C GLY A 35 -2.00 -10.85 7.76
N PHE A 36 -2.78 -11.22 6.74
CA PHE A 36 -4.18 -10.81 6.63
C PHE A 36 -5.04 -11.30 7.81
N ALA A 37 -4.77 -12.50 8.33
CA ALA A 37 -5.52 -13.06 9.46
C ALA A 37 -5.36 -12.26 10.76
N GLU A 38 -4.24 -11.56 10.91
CA GLU A 38 -3.98 -10.64 12.03
C GLU A 38 -4.43 -9.21 11.70
N TRP A 39 -4.05 -8.73 10.50
CA TRP A 39 -4.33 -7.36 10.06
C TRP A 39 -5.83 -7.06 9.98
N SER A 40 -6.64 -7.98 9.45
CA SER A 40 -8.09 -7.79 9.29
C SER A 40 -8.86 -7.64 10.60
N LYS A 41 -8.25 -8.01 11.73
CA LYS A 41 -8.87 -7.93 13.07
C LYS A 41 -8.55 -6.63 13.81
N LEU A 42 -7.69 -5.78 13.26
CA LEU A 42 -7.36 -4.52 13.90
C LEU A 42 -8.54 -3.55 13.84
N GLY A 43 -8.73 -2.79 14.93
CA GLY A 43 -9.70 -1.71 14.96
C GLY A 43 -9.28 -0.54 14.07
N PRO A 44 -10.22 0.34 13.65
CA PRO A 44 -9.95 1.42 12.71
C PRO A 44 -8.87 2.40 13.20
N ASN A 45 -8.83 2.73 14.50
CA ASN A 45 -7.79 3.59 15.06
C ASN A 45 -6.40 2.93 15.07
N ALA A 46 -6.33 1.61 15.22
CA ALA A 46 -5.06 0.87 15.13
C ALA A 46 -4.54 0.89 13.68
N HIS A 47 -5.41 0.66 12.69
CA HIS A 47 -5.06 0.83 11.28
C HIS A 47 -4.59 2.25 10.96
N ARG A 48 -5.34 3.27 11.41
CA ARG A 48 -4.98 4.69 11.24
C ARG A 48 -3.58 4.98 11.79
N ALA A 49 -3.26 4.48 12.99
CA ALA A 49 -1.96 4.70 13.61
C ALA A 49 -0.82 4.08 12.78
N VAL A 50 -1.00 2.88 12.23
CA VAL A 50 -0.01 2.23 11.37
C VAL A 50 0.18 3.00 10.06
N LEU A 51 -0.91 3.40 9.40
CA LEU A 51 -0.87 4.15 8.14
C LEU A 51 -0.21 5.52 8.31
N ASN A 52 -0.50 6.25 9.40
CA ASN A 52 0.17 7.53 9.66
C ASN A 52 1.68 7.36 9.86
N LYS A 53 2.11 6.33 10.60
CA LYS A 53 3.54 6.00 10.73
C LYS A 53 4.18 5.65 9.39
N ALA A 54 3.45 4.95 8.51
CA ALA A 54 3.93 4.65 7.16
C ALA A 54 4.10 5.93 6.32
N ALA A 55 3.17 6.88 6.40
CA ALA A 55 3.31 8.18 5.72
C ALA A 55 4.54 8.97 6.22
N ASP A 56 4.80 8.94 7.52
CA ASP A 56 6.00 9.57 8.10
C ASP A 56 7.29 8.85 7.66
N ALA A 57 7.27 7.51 7.62
CA ALA A 57 8.39 6.71 7.14
C ALA A 57 8.69 6.93 5.65
N LEU A 58 7.67 7.12 4.81
CA LEU A 58 7.84 7.52 3.41
C LEU A 58 8.62 8.84 3.32
N MET A 59 8.15 9.86 4.04
CA MET A 59 8.79 11.19 4.02
C MET A 59 10.21 11.16 4.60
N ALA A 60 10.49 10.30 5.57
CA ALA A 60 11.83 10.13 6.14
C ALA A 60 12.84 9.57 5.11
N LYS A 61 12.37 8.89 4.06
CA LYS A 61 13.19 8.32 2.97
C LYS A 61 13.31 9.22 1.74
N LYS A 62 13.11 10.53 1.93
CA LYS A 62 13.09 11.52 0.86
C LYS A 62 14.27 11.40 -0.11
N ASP A 63 15.49 11.39 0.41
CA ASP A 63 16.70 11.39 -0.42
C ASP A 63 16.84 10.06 -1.19
N ASP A 64 16.50 8.93 -0.56
CA ASP A 64 16.48 7.60 -1.20
C ASP A 64 15.50 7.57 -2.39
N PHE A 65 14.27 8.06 -2.20
CA PHE A 65 13.25 8.09 -3.26
C PHE A 65 13.61 9.04 -4.40
N VAL A 66 14.16 10.21 -4.09
CA VAL A 66 14.63 11.15 -5.11
C VAL A 66 15.75 10.51 -5.93
N ALA A 67 16.75 9.92 -5.28
CA ALA A 67 17.85 9.26 -5.97
C ALA A 67 17.37 8.10 -6.86
N ALA A 68 16.49 7.24 -6.33
CA ALA A 68 15.92 6.12 -7.07
C ALA A 68 15.12 6.59 -8.29
N MET A 69 14.19 7.53 -8.15
CA MET A 69 13.37 8.01 -9.28
C MET A 69 14.21 8.75 -10.33
N MET A 70 15.19 9.54 -9.91
CA MET A 70 16.10 10.19 -10.85
C MET A 70 16.95 9.16 -11.61
N GLY A 71 17.49 8.16 -10.89
CA GLY A 71 18.35 7.13 -11.46
C GLY A 71 17.60 6.16 -12.38
N GLU A 72 16.46 5.64 -11.95
CA GLU A 72 15.75 4.56 -12.65
C GLU A 72 14.90 5.06 -13.82
N ILE A 73 14.25 6.22 -13.68
CA ILE A 73 13.28 6.71 -14.67
C ILE A 73 13.62 8.08 -15.25
N GLY A 74 14.77 8.66 -14.88
CA GLY A 74 15.19 9.98 -15.39
C GLY A 74 14.30 11.12 -14.90
N ALA A 75 13.63 10.94 -13.75
CA ALA A 75 12.81 12.00 -13.17
C ALA A 75 13.64 13.23 -12.80
N THR A 76 13.01 14.39 -12.70
CA THR A 76 13.60 15.54 -12.01
C THR A 76 13.40 15.41 -10.50
N ALA A 77 14.28 16.04 -9.70
CA ALA A 77 14.10 16.08 -8.26
C ALA A 77 12.73 16.69 -7.86
N GLY A 78 12.27 17.71 -8.59
CA GLY A 78 10.96 18.32 -8.36
C GLY A 78 9.80 17.34 -8.59
N TRP A 79 9.86 16.54 -9.66
CA TRP A 79 8.85 15.51 -9.94
C TRP A 79 8.87 14.38 -8.90
N ALA A 80 10.05 13.95 -8.47
CA ALA A 80 10.20 12.93 -7.44
C ALA A 80 9.64 13.41 -6.09
N MET A 81 9.95 14.65 -5.69
CA MET A 81 9.42 15.27 -4.48
C MET A 81 7.89 15.45 -4.52
N PHE A 82 7.35 15.82 -5.68
CA PHE A 82 5.90 15.90 -5.89
C PHE A 82 5.23 14.54 -5.66
N ASN A 83 5.76 13.47 -6.27
CA ASN A 83 5.22 12.12 -6.10
C ASN A 83 5.31 11.64 -4.66
N LEU A 84 6.44 11.88 -3.99
CA LEU A 84 6.61 11.50 -2.58
C LEU A 84 5.60 12.23 -1.67
N GLY A 85 5.44 13.54 -1.87
CA GLY A 85 4.48 14.34 -1.10
C GLY A 85 3.03 13.90 -1.32
N LEU A 86 2.66 13.65 -2.59
CA LEU A 86 1.33 13.15 -2.95
C LEU A 86 1.08 11.76 -2.35
N ALA A 87 2.02 10.83 -2.47
CA ALA A 87 1.91 9.48 -1.94
C ALA A 87 1.74 9.49 -0.42
N ALA A 88 2.55 10.27 0.32
CA ALA A 88 2.39 10.42 1.76
C ALA A 88 1.02 11.03 2.13
N GLY A 89 0.52 11.97 1.32
CA GLY A 89 -0.82 12.53 1.46
C GLY A 89 -1.93 11.47 1.27
N MET A 90 -1.82 10.65 0.22
CA MET A 90 -2.77 9.55 -0.05
C MET A 90 -2.80 8.53 1.09
N VAL A 91 -1.66 8.18 1.66
CA VAL A 91 -1.60 7.27 2.83
C VAL A 91 -2.27 7.88 4.05
N ARG A 92 -2.10 9.19 4.28
CA ARG A 92 -2.81 9.89 5.37
C ARG A 92 -4.31 9.95 5.13
N GLU A 93 -4.76 10.15 3.90
CA GLU A 93 -6.18 10.10 3.56
C GLU A 93 -6.76 8.69 3.79
N ALA A 94 -6.04 7.65 3.36
CA ALA A 94 -6.41 6.26 3.67
C ALA A 94 -6.51 6.02 5.19
N ALA A 95 -5.62 6.62 5.99
CA ALA A 95 -5.68 6.56 7.45
C ALA A 95 -6.92 7.29 8.01
N ALA A 96 -7.29 8.42 7.43
CA ALA A 96 -8.44 9.22 7.83
C ALA A 96 -9.76 8.47 7.62
N ILE A 97 -9.92 7.78 6.49
CA ILE A 97 -11.17 7.08 6.13
C ILE A 97 -11.41 5.75 6.85
N THR A 98 -10.48 5.27 7.68
CA THR A 98 -10.63 3.99 8.42
C THR A 98 -11.91 3.88 9.25
N THR A 99 -12.42 4.98 9.82
CA THR A 99 -13.68 5.01 10.56
C THR A 99 -14.92 5.23 9.68
N GLN A 100 -14.72 5.51 8.38
CA GLN A 100 -15.77 5.81 7.41
C GLN A 100 -16.18 4.58 6.59
N ILE A 101 -15.53 3.44 6.80
CA ILE A 101 -15.95 2.14 6.25
C ILE A 101 -17.14 1.65 7.08
N SER A 102 -18.31 2.21 6.83
CA SER A 102 -19.55 1.89 7.54
C SER A 102 -20.33 0.77 6.85
N GLY A 103 -21.24 0.12 7.58
CA GLY A 103 -22.33 -0.68 7.02
C GLY A 103 -23.63 0.14 6.95
N GLU A 104 -24.74 -0.53 6.68
CA GLU A 104 -26.08 0.06 6.64
C GLU A 104 -27.09 -0.86 7.33
N VAL A 105 -28.12 -0.28 7.97
CA VAL A 105 -29.29 -1.00 8.49
C VAL A 105 -30.46 -0.74 7.55
N ILE A 106 -31.07 -1.80 7.05
CA ILE A 106 -32.05 -1.75 5.95
C ILE A 106 -33.45 -2.10 6.52
N PRO A 107 -34.51 -1.34 6.19
CA PRO A 107 -35.87 -1.70 6.56
C PRO A 107 -36.27 -3.08 6.01
N SER A 108 -36.95 -3.89 6.83
CA SER A 108 -37.44 -5.21 6.44
C SER A 108 -38.96 -5.29 6.57
N ASP A 109 -39.62 -5.81 5.53
CA ASP A 109 -41.05 -6.15 5.57
C ASP A 109 -41.33 -7.46 6.32
N HIS A 110 -40.28 -8.21 6.70
CA HIS A 110 -40.43 -9.42 7.50
C HIS A 110 -40.47 -9.08 8.98
N GLU A 111 -41.59 -9.38 9.64
CA GLU A 111 -41.82 -9.07 11.05
C GLU A 111 -40.68 -9.60 11.93
N GLY A 112 -40.18 -8.76 12.85
CA GLY A 112 -39.12 -9.11 13.78
C GLY A 112 -37.70 -9.14 13.19
N THR A 113 -37.49 -8.75 11.94
CA THR A 113 -36.19 -8.85 11.27
C THR A 113 -35.38 -7.57 11.31
N ILE A 114 -34.09 -7.68 11.67
CA ILE A 114 -33.08 -6.64 11.49
C ILE A 114 -32.23 -7.02 10.28
N ALA A 115 -32.32 -6.27 9.19
CA ALA A 115 -31.48 -6.46 8.02
C ALA A 115 -30.30 -5.49 8.04
N MET A 116 -29.09 -5.98 7.72
CA MET A 116 -27.86 -5.20 7.70
C MET A 116 -27.03 -5.52 6.45
N ALA A 117 -26.39 -4.50 5.88
CA ALA A 117 -25.33 -4.65 4.90
C ALA A 117 -23.99 -4.29 5.55
N LEU A 118 -23.06 -5.25 5.56
CA LEU A 118 -21.74 -5.09 6.19
C LEU A 118 -20.65 -4.98 5.11
N ARG A 119 -19.61 -4.19 5.41
CA ARG A 119 -18.38 -4.13 4.62
C ARG A 119 -17.27 -4.81 5.42
N GLU A 120 -16.65 -5.83 4.84
CA GLU A 120 -15.60 -6.61 5.49
C GLU A 120 -14.32 -6.63 4.64
N PRO A 121 -13.13 -6.76 5.27
CA PRO A 121 -11.89 -6.95 4.53
C PRO A 121 -11.95 -8.20 3.63
N VAL A 122 -11.62 -8.05 2.34
CA VAL A 122 -11.75 -9.13 1.35
C VAL A 122 -10.66 -10.19 1.48
N GLY A 123 -9.40 -9.78 1.67
CA GLY A 123 -8.27 -10.71 1.67
C GLY A 123 -6.96 -10.06 1.24
N VAL A 124 -6.07 -10.89 0.69
CA VAL A 124 -4.82 -10.45 0.06
C VAL A 124 -5.12 -9.76 -1.27
N MET A 125 -4.54 -8.58 -1.47
CA MET A 125 -4.71 -7.77 -2.69
C MET A 125 -3.43 -7.80 -3.53
N LEU A 126 -3.58 -7.95 -4.84
CA LEU A 126 -2.54 -7.76 -5.85
C LEU A 126 -2.93 -6.56 -6.74
N GLY A 127 -2.02 -5.61 -6.93
CA GLY A 127 -2.25 -4.40 -7.73
C GLY A 127 -0.96 -3.72 -8.12
#